data_AF-A0A0J7I6N9-F1
#
_entry.id   AF-A0A0J7I6N9-F1
#
_cell.length_a   1.000
_cell.length_b   1.000
_cell.length_c   1.000
_cell.angle_alpha   90.00
_cell.angle_beta   90.00
_cell.angle_gamma   90.00
#
_symmetry.space_group_name_H-M   'P 1'
#
loop_
_entity.id
_entity.type
_entity.pdbx_description
1 polymer ?
#
loop_
_entity_poly.entity_id
_entity_poly.type
_entity_poly.pdbx_seq_one_letter_code
_entity_poly.pdbx_strand_id
1 'polypeptide(L)'
;MKTNSFIWQLMGDLIEEDPLDISFFYEHSMDLIKDAAIEKNIYFDNQNFGKDKFNSYTIEHFNNKEKRNLYVFCSALTDEEIFNYLDYVWSHKFGENLNKNILSKEIQFLKDKGIIL
;
A
#
# COMPACT_ATOMS: atom_id res chain seq x y z
N MET A 1 -15.33 8.19 12.03
CA MET A 1 -15.13 7.88 10.59
C MET A 1 -14.95 9.18 9.83
N LYS A 2 -13.69 9.57 9.60
CA LYS A 2 -13.27 10.77 8.83
C LYS A 2 -12.06 10.44 7.93
N THR A 3 -11.81 9.16 7.68
CA THR A 3 -10.52 8.66 7.19
C THR A 3 -10.47 8.55 5.67
N ASN A 4 -11.58 8.16 5.05
CA ASN A 4 -11.64 7.83 3.63
C ASN A 4 -11.47 9.07 2.71
N SER A 5 -12.19 10.16 3.02
CA SER A 5 -12.05 11.44 2.30
C SER A 5 -10.66 12.07 2.43
N PHE A 6 -9.92 11.75 3.49
CA PHE A 6 -8.62 12.37 3.75
C PHE A 6 -7.51 11.72 2.93
N ILE A 7 -7.51 10.39 2.79
CA ILE A 7 -6.52 9.68 1.95
C ILE A 7 -6.66 10.11 0.48
N TRP A 8 -7.90 10.19 -0.03
CA TRP A 8 -8.14 10.67 -1.39
C TRP A 8 -7.64 12.10 -1.62
N GLN A 9 -7.84 12.98 -0.63
CA GLN A 9 -7.33 14.34 -0.69
C GLN A 9 -5.80 14.36 -0.74
N LEU A 10 -5.13 13.62 0.15
CA LEU A 10 -3.67 13.54 0.15
C LEU A 10 -3.09 13.00 -1.17
N MET A 11 -3.74 11.99 -1.76
CA MET A 11 -3.33 11.49 -3.07
C MET A 11 -3.54 12.51 -4.20
N GLY A 12 -4.60 13.32 -4.11
CA GLY A 12 -4.83 14.44 -5.02
C GLY A 12 -3.74 15.50 -4.88
N ASP A 13 -3.44 15.91 -3.65
CA ASP A 13 -2.42 16.92 -3.34
C ASP A 13 -1.03 16.47 -3.87
N LEU A 14 -0.67 15.19 -3.72
CA LEU A 14 0.59 14.64 -4.24
C LEU A 14 0.73 14.75 -5.77
N ILE A 15 -0.37 14.65 -6.51
CA ILE A 15 -0.37 14.81 -7.98
C ILE A 15 -0.25 16.30 -8.34
N GLU A 16 -0.88 17.19 -7.57
CA GLU A 16 -0.83 18.64 -7.82
C GLU A 16 0.55 19.23 -7.50
N GLU A 17 1.26 18.70 -6.50
CA GLU A 17 2.59 19.17 -6.10
C GLU A 17 3.66 18.96 -7.19
N ASP A 18 3.67 17.78 -7.84
CA ASP A 18 4.52 17.51 -8.99
C ASP A 18 3.87 16.49 -9.96
N PRO A 19 3.09 16.97 -10.95
CA PRO A 19 2.39 16.11 -11.89
C PRO A 19 3.32 15.26 -12.78
N LEU A 20 4.60 15.62 -12.87
CA LEU A 20 5.58 14.93 -13.71
C LEU A 20 6.33 13.85 -12.93
N ASP A 21 6.38 13.92 -11.60
CA ASP A 21 7.00 12.90 -10.75
C ASP A 21 6.01 11.81 -10.30
N ILE A 22 5.57 11.02 -11.28
CA ILE A 22 4.72 9.85 -11.07
C ILE A 22 5.42 8.81 -10.15
N SER A 23 6.74 8.83 -10.06
CA SER A 23 7.48 7.94 -9.14
C SER A 23 7.36 8.42 -7.69
N PHE A 24 7.48 9.72 -7.44
CA PHE A 24 7.23 10.32 -6.14
C PHE A 24 5.78 10.07 -5.70
N PHE A 25 4.80 10.32 -6.57
CA PHE A 25 3.39 10.04 -6.31
C PHE A 25 3.16 8.57 -5.90
N TYR A 26 3.70 7.63 -6.68
CA TYR A 26 3.55 6.20 -6.39
C TYR A 26 4.14 5.85 -5.03
N GLU A 27 5.37 6.28 -4.74
CA GLU A 27 6.04 5.94 -3.49
C GLU A 27 5.32 6.48 -2.25
N HIS A 28 4.88 7.73 -2.29
CA HIS A 28 4.16 8.34 -1.17
C HIS A 28 2.75 7.75 -1.00
N SER A 29 2.07 7.49 -2.11
CA SER A 29 0.75 6.87 -2.07
C SER A 29 0.81 5.44 -1.51
N MET A 30 1.84 4.66 -1.84
CA MET A 30 2.04 3.33 -1.26
C MET A 30 2.23 3.39 0.26
N ASP A 31 2.88 4.44 0.79
CA ASP A 31 3.00 4.65 2.23
C ASP A 31 1.67 5.03 2.89
N LEU A 32 0.88 5.91 2.25
CA LEU A 32 -0.47 6.25 2.73
C LEU A 32 -1.40 5.04 2.77
N ILE A 33 -1.37 4.21 1.72
CA ILE A 33 -2.21 2.99 1.64
C ILE A 33 -1.79 1.98 2.71
N LYS A 34 -0.49 1.83 2.94
CA LYS A 34 0.05 0.99 4.02
C LYS A 34 -0.47 1.49 5.38
N ASP A 35 -0.37 2.78 5.68
CA ASP A 35 -0.87 3.34 6.94
C ASP A 35 -2.40 3.15 7.08
N ALA A 36 -3.16 3.26 5.99
CA ALA A 36 -4.60 2.98 5.98
C ALA A 36 -4.93 1.51 6.30
N ALA A 37 -4.20 0.56 5.72
CA ALA A 37 -4.37 -0.87 5.98
C ALA A 37 -4.04 -1.22 7.44
N ILE A 38 -3.03 -0.56 7.99
CA ILE A 38 -2.63 -0.64 9.40
C ILE A 38 -3.74 -0.15 10.33
N GLU A 39 -4.30 1.03 10.07
CA GLU A 39 -5.40 1.58 10.88
C GLU A 39 -6.63 0.67 10.88
N LYS A 40 -6.83 -0.07 9.79
CA LYS A 40 -7.88 -1.08 9.63
C LYS A 40 -7.54 -2.44 10.25
N ASN A 41 -6.39 -2.58 10.89
CA ASN A 41 -5.92 -3.80 11.55
C ASN A 41 -5.76 -5.00 10.58
N ILE A 42 -5.33 -4.74 9.34
CA ILE A 42 -5.03 -5.80 8.38
C ILE A 42 -3.62 -6.32 8.67
N TYR A 43 -3.52 -7.57 9.14
CA TYR A 43 -2.26 -8.21 9.49
C TYR A 43 -2.16 -9.59 8.85
N PHE A 44 -0.94 -9.97 8.44
CA PHE A 44 -0.62 -11.27 7.86
C PHE A 44 0.30 -12.05 8.82
N ASP A 45 0.24 -13.38 8.74
CA ASP A 45 0.53 -14.37 9.79
C ASP A 45 1.63 -14.06 10.83
N ASN A 46 1.34 -14.42 12.09
CA ASN A 46 2.13 -14.26 13.34
C ASN A 46 2.23 -12.85 13.96
N GLN A 47 1.74 -11.81 13.31
CA GLN A 47 1.93 -10.42 13.76
C GLN A 47 0.75 -9.86 14.57
N ASN A 48 0.27 -10.60 15.57
CA ASN A 48 -0.66 -10.08 16.57
C ASN A 48 0.10 -9.11 17.52
N PHE A 49 0.58 -8.00 16.98
CA PHE A 49 1.23 -6.96 17.76
C PHE A 49 0.15 -6.09 18.40
N GLY A 50 0.21 -5.94 19.73
CA GLY A 50 -0.48 -4.82 20.37
C GLY A 50 0.02 -3.49 19.79
N LYS A 51 -0.83 -2.45 19.77
CA LYS A 51 -0.54 -1.13 19.16
C LYS A 51 0.87 -0.59 19.39
N ASP A 52 1.43 -0.79 20.59
CA ASP A 52 2.76 -0.25 20.93
C ASP A 52 3.93 -1.06 20.33
N LYS A 53 3.79 -2.38 20.19
CA LYS A 53 4.78 -3.24 19.49
C LYS A 53 4.64 -3.15 17.97
N PHE A 54 3.46 -2.73 17.52
CA PHE A 54 3.15 -2.56 16.11
C PHE A 54 3.98 -1.41 15.52
N ASN A 55 3.99 -0.24 16.16
CA ASN A 55 4.69 0.95 15.66
C ASN A 55 6.21 0.76 15.45
N SER A 56 6.90 0.07 16.36
CA SER A 56 8.35 -0.18 16.22
C SER A 56 8.64 -1.24 15.16
N TYR A 57 7.80 -2.26 15.05
CA TYR A 57 7.92 -3.28 14.00
C TYR A 57 7.70 -2.68 12.61
N THR A 58 6.70 -1.79 12.45
CA THR A 58 6.37 -1.19 11.16
C THR A 58 7.42 -0.23 10.62
N ILE A 59 8.08 0.56 11.49
CA ILE A 59 9.09 1.52 11.03
C ILE A 59 10.29 0.78 10.44
N GLU A 60 10.81 -0.24 11.10
CA GLU A 60 11.95 -1.01 10.58
C GLU A 60 11.55 -1.95 9.43
N HIS A 61 10.36 -2.55 9.48
CA HIS A 61 9.90 -3.51 8.48
C HIS A 61 9.57 -2.83 7.13
N PHE A 62 9.01 -1.63 7.15
CA PHE A 62 8.60 -0.91 5.93
C PHE A 62 9.64 0.08 5.39
N ASN A 63 10.80 0.23 6.03
CA ASN A 63 11.96 0.85 5.40
C ASN A 63 12.40 0.11 4.11
N ASN A 64 12.02 -1.17 3.95
CA ASN A 64 12.12 -1.88 2.69
C ASN A 64 10.85 -1.67 1.84
N LYS A 65 10.99 -0.95 0.73
CA LYS A 65 9.92 -0.68 -0.24
C LYS A 65 9.26 -1.94 -0.80
N GLU A 66 10.02 -3.01 -1.03
CA GLU A 66 9.47 -4.27 -1.53
C GLU A 66 8.57 -4.94 -0.49
N LYS A 67 8.94 -4.87 0.81
CA LYS A 67 8.08 -5.35 1.90
C LYS A 67 6.83 -4.50 2.06
N ARG A 68 6.95 -3.16 1.98
CA ARG A 68 5.81 -2.25 1.95
C ARG A 68 4.86 -2.60 0.82
N ASN A 69 5.39 -2.75 -0.39
CA ASN A 69 4.58 -3.06 -1.57
C ASN A 69 3.90 -4.43 -1.42
N LEU A 70 4.62 -5.46 -0.95
CA LEU A 70 4.03 -6.77 -0.68
C LEU A 70 2.88 -6.69 0.33
N TYR A 71 3.04 -5.90 1.41
CA TYR A 71 2.01 -5.71 2.41
C TYR A 71 0.77 -5.01 1.85
N VAL A 72 0.97 -3.93 1.09
CA VAL A 72 -0.12 -3.21 0.42
C VAL A 72 -0.84 -4.13 -0.57
N PHE A 73 -0.11 -4.90 -1.36
CA PHE A 73 -0.70 -5.80 -2.35
C PHE A 73 -1.52 -6.92 -1.68
N CYS A 74 -0.99 -7.53 -0.62
CA CYS A 74 -1.74 -8.52 0.17
C CYS A 74 -2.98 -7.89 0.81
N SER A 75 -2.88 -6.66 1.33
CA SER A 75 -4.01 -5.94 1.94
C SER A 75 -5.11 -5.62 0.92
N ALA A 76 -4.74 -5.24 -0.30
CA ALA A 76 -5.67 -5.00 -1.41
C ALA A 76 -6.40 -6.29 -1.87
N LEU A 77 -5.84 -7.48 -1.64
CA LEU A 77 -6.57 -8.72 -1.91
C LEU A 77 -7.68 -9.00 -0.89
N THR A 78 -7.54 -8.49 0.34
CA THR A 78 -8.46 -8.81 1.44
C THR A 78 -9.41 -7.68 1.79
N ASP A 79 -9.13 -6.44 1.37
CA ASP A 79 -9.95 -5.27 1.66
C ASP A 79 -10.19 -4.43 0.41
N GLU A 80 -11.48 -4.22 0.09
CA GLU A 80 -11.93 -3.50 -1.12
C GLU A 80 -11.55 -2.01 -1.08
N GLU A 81 -11.50 -1.39 0.09
CA GLU A 81 -11.13 0.02 0.22
C GLU A 81 -9.64 0.20 -0.13
N ILE A 82 -8.80 -0.69 0.40
CA ILE A 82 -7.36 -0.73 0.07
C ILE A 82 -7.15 -1.04 -1.41
N PHE A 83 -7.96 -1.94 -1.98
CA PHE A 83 -7.94 -2.20 -3.42
C PHE A 83 -8.22 -0.95 -4.23
N ASN A 84 -9.26 -0.19 -3.87
CA ASN A 84 -9.66 1.01 -4.61
C ASN A 84 -8.58 2.10 -4.56
N TYR A 85 -7.95 2.32 -3.41
CA TYR A 85 -6.81 3.23 -3.33
C TYR A 85 -5.65 2.77 -4.23
N LEU A 86 -5.33 1.48 -4.20
CA LEU A 86 -4.24 0.95 -5.00
C LEU A 86 -4.55 1.00 -6.50
N ASP A 87 -5.79 0.75 -6.92
CA ASP A 87 -6.23 0.87 -8.31
C ASP A 87 -6.08 2.31 -8.84
N TYR A 88 -6.44 3.29 -8.03
CA TYR A 88 -6.21 4.70 -8.37
C TYR A 88 -4.73 4.99 -8.57
N VAL A 89 -3.87 4.57 -7.64
CA VAL A 89 -2.41 4.78 -7.75
C VAL A 89 -1.84 4.02 -8.96
N TRP A 90 -2.30 2.79 -9.19
CA TRP A 90 -1.86 1.92 -10.27
C TRP A 90 -2.19 2.51 -11.64
N SER A 91 -3.42 2.99 -11.83
CA SER A 91 -3.85 3.61 -13.09
C SER A 91 -3.06 4.85 -13.46
N HIS A 92 -2.66 5.67 -12.48
CA HIS A 92 -1.79 6.82 -12.72
C HIS A 92 -0.35 6.42 -12.99
N LYS A 93 0.16 5.37 -12.32
CA LYS A 93 1.56 4.92 -12.49
C LYS A 93 1.78 4.17 -13.80
N PHE A 94 0.88 3.26 -14.15
CA PHE A 94 1.06 2.28 -15.20
C PHE A 94 0.11 2.46 -16.39
N GLY A 95 -0.90 3.34 -16.28
CA GLY A 95 -1.84 3.60 -17.38
C GLY A 95 -2.82 2.47 -17.64
N GLU A 96 -3.02 1.56 -16.69
CA GLU A 96 -3.98 0.46 -16.77
C GLU A 96 -4.75 0.30 -15.46
N ASN A 97 -5.93 -0.31 -15.49
CA ASN A 97 -6.68 -0.60 -14.27
C ASN A 97 -6.09 -1.82 -13.58
N LEU A 98 -5.95 -1.74 -12.26
CA LEU A 98 -5.58 -2.86 -11.44
C LEU A 98 -6.66 -3.94 -11.50
N ASN A 99 -6.22 -5.19 -11.50
CA ASN A 99 -7.10 -6.33 -11.31
C ASN A 99 -6.41 -7.40 -10.48
N LYS A 100 -7.18 -8.38 -10.00
CA LYS A 100 -6.68 -9.45 -9.13
C LYS A 100 -5.56 -10.28 -9.76
N ASN A 101 -5.52 -10.42 -11.09
CA ASN A 101 -4.46 -11.15 -11.79
C ASN A 101 -3.14 -10.38 -11.75
N ILE A 102 -3.16 -9.07 -12.03
CA ILE A 102 -2.00 -8.18 -11.89
C ILE A 102 -1.49 -8.26 -10.44
N LEU A 103 -2.39 -8.07 -9.47
CA LEU A 103 -2.03 -8.09 -8.06
C LEU A 103 -1.41 -9.42 -7.61
N SER A 104 -1.98 -10.55 -8.06
CA SER A 104 -1.44 -11.88 -7.76
C SER A 104 -0.04 -12.10 -8.35
N LYS A 105 0.22 -11.60 -9.57
CA LYS A 105 1.52 -11.67 -10.21
C LYS A 105 2.57 -10.85 -9.48
N GLU A 106 2.24 -9.62 -9.08
CA GLU A 106 3.15 -8.76 -8.31
C GLU A 106 3.50 -9.37 -6.95
N ILE A 107 2.52 -9.94 -6.26
CA ILE A 107 2.75 -10.66 -5.00
C ILE A 107 3.68 -11.86 -5.22
N GLN A 108 3.42 -12.66 -6.26
CA GLN A 108 4.26 -13.82 -6.55
C GLN A 108 5.68 -13.41 -6.92
N PHE A 109 5.85 -12.37 -7.73
CA PHE A 109 7.15 -11.82 -8.09
C PHE A 109 7.98 -11.40 -6.87
N LEU A 110 7.37 -10.73 -5.90
CA LEU A 110 8.04 -10.36 -4.65
C LEU A 110 8.38 -11.58 -3.79
N LYS A 111 7.49 -12.57 -3.70
CA LYS A 111 7.77 -13.82 -2.99
C LYS A 111 8.89 -14.63 -3.63
N ASP A 112 8.96 -14.67 -4.95
CA ASP A 112 10.02 -15.36 -5.69
C ASP A 112 11.40 -14.70 -5.47
N LYS A 113 11.45 -13.40 -5.18
CA LYS A 113 12.65 -12.69 -4.71
C LYS A 113 13.03 -12.99 -3.26
N GLY A 114 12.23 -13.76 -2.54
CA GLY A 114 12.42 -14.05 -1.11
C GLY A 114 11.86 -12.96 -0.17
N ILE A 115 11.03 -12.05 -0.67
CA ILE A 115 10.36 -11.06 0.18
C ILE A 115 9.19 -11.75 0.91
N ILE A 116 9.17 -11.61 2.23
CA ILE A 116 8.17 -12.19 3.11
C ILE A 116 7.63 -11.12 4.07
N LEU A 117 6.35 -11.26 4.42
CA LEU A 117 5.69 -10.50 5.49
C LEU A 117 5.90 -11.19 6.83
#